data_AF-A0A3B8X3M4-F1
#
_entry.id   AF-A0A3B8X3M4-F1
#
_cell.length_a   1.000
_cell.length_b   1.000
_cell.length_c   1.000
_cell.angle_alpha   90.00
_cell.angle_beta   90.00
_cell.angle_gamma   90.00
#
_symmetry.space_group_name_H-M   'P 1'
#
loop_
_entity.id
_entity.type
_entity.pdbx_description
1 polymer ?
#
loop_
_entity_poly.entity_id
_entity_poly.type
_entity_poly.pdbx_seq_one_letter_code
_entity_poly.pdbx_strand_id
1 'polypeptide(L)'
;IVDDVYDHADWGLCAVGLEKEPERGGRCLQCFKYRLLRAARYAAENGFDTLTTTLASSRWKNLDQVNEAGRWACAQVEGVTWWDRNWRKGGLQERRNQIIKEENFYNQLFCGCEFSQ
;
A
#
# COMPACT_ATOMS: atom_id res chain seq x y z
N ILE A 1 -13.60 -10.51 -6.35
CA ILE A 1 -13.08 -9.19 -5.92
C ILE A 1 -13.92 -8.80 -4.71
N VAL A 2 -13.28 -8.27 -3.67
CA VAL A 2 -13.95 -7.81 -2.46
C VAL A 2 -13.71 -6.31 -2.38
N ASP A 3 -14.78 -5.54 -2.30
CA ASP A 3 -14.73 -4.10 -2.20
C ASP A 3 -14.92 -3.68 -0.75
N ASP A 4 -13.90 -3.03 -0.20
CA ASP A 4 -13.98 -2.43 1.13
C ASP A 4 -14.75 -1.10 1.05
N VAL A 5 -15.44 -0.74 2.14
CA VAL A 5 -16.19 0.52 2.22
C VAL A 5 -15.20 1.68 2.26
N TYR A 6 -15.29 2.56 1.27
CA TYR A 6 -14.48 3.77 1.24
C TYR A 6 -15.09 4.86 2.13
N ASP A 7 -14.38 5.21 3.20
CA ASP A 7 -14.69 6.34 4.06
C ASP A 7 -13.53 7.35 4.00
N HIS A 8 -13.78 8.46 3.29
CA HIS A 8 -12.78 9.53 3.13
C HIS A 8 -12.54 10.29 4.44
N ALA A 9 -13.57 10.48 5.27
CA ALA A 9 -13.43 11.20 6.53
C ALA A 9 -12.58 10.39 7.51
N ASP A 10 -12.86 9.09 7.65
CA ASP A 10 -12.07 8.19 8.49
C ASP A 10 -10.62 8.08 8.00
N TRP A 11 -10.42 7.94 6.67
CA TRP A 11 -9.07 7.99 6.11
C TRP A 11 -8.37 9.33 6.38
N GLY A 12 -9.08 10.45 6.29
CA GLY A 12 -8.55 11.79 6.52
C GLY A 12 -7.93 11.95 7.92
N LEU A 13 -8.45 11.24 8.92
CA LEU A 13 -7.90 11.23 10.27
C LEU A 13 -6.44 10.75 10.32
N CYS A 14 -6.00 9.88 9.41
CA CYS A 14 -4.61 9.42 9.36
C CYS A 14 -3.63 10.50 8.86
N ALA A 15 -4.14 11.58 8.25
CA ALA A 15 -3.34 12.67 7.69
C ALA A 15 -3.31 13.93 8.58
N VAL A 16 -4.13 14.00 9.63
CA VAL A 16 -4.22 15.16 10.52
C VAL A 16 -2.85 15.49 11.13
N GLY A 17 -2.40 16.73 10.95
CA GLY A 17 -1.09 17.21 11.40
C GLY A 17 0.09 16.77 10.53
N LEU A 18 -0.16 15.98 9.47
CA LEU A 18 0.83 15.48 8.51
C LEU A 18 0.51 15.95 7.07
N GLU A 19 -0.39 16.91 6.90
CA GLU A 19 -0.89 17.36 5.60
C GLU A 19 0.24 17.97 4.75
N LYS A 20 1.21 18.61 5.41
CA LYS A 20 2.35 19.27 4.76
C LYS A 20 3.58 18.38 4.58
N GLU A 21 3.54 17.13 5.06
CA GLU A 21 4.64 16.20 4.84
C GLU A 21 4.87 15.95 3.34
N PRO A 22 6.10 15.71 2.89
CA PRO A 22 6.34 15.32 1.50
C PRO A 22 5.80 13.92 1.19
N GLU A 23 5.65 13.58 -0.09
CA GLU A 23 5.46 12.19 -0.49
C GLU A 23 6.64 11.35 0.02
N ARG A 24 6.36 10.13 0.52
CA ARG A 24 7.32 9.27 1.26
C ARG A 24 7.72 9.81 2.66
N GLY A 25 7.10 10.88 3.13
CA GLY A 25 7.18 11.36 4.52
C GLY A 25 6.29 10.59 5.48
N GLY A 26 6.09 11.14 6.68
CA GLY A 26 5.34 10.48 7.76
C GLY A 26 3.88 10.15 7.40
N ARG A 27 3.24 11.02 6.59
CA ARG A 27 1.87 10.81 6.10
C ARG A 27 1.71 9.50 5.35
N CYS A 28 2.64 9.15 4.46
CA CYS A 28 2.55 7.93 3.65
C CYS A 28 2.54 6.67 4.52
N LEU A 29 3.34 6.65 5.59
CA LEU A 29 3.36 5.53 6.54
C LEU A 29 1.99 5.34 7.23
N GLN A 30 1.38 6.42 7.74
CA GLN A 30 0.06 6.34 8.38
C GLN A 30 -1.03 5.91 7.40
N CYS A 31 -0.98 6.46 6.19
CA CYS A 31 -1.83 6.13 5.07
C CYS A 31 -1.74 4.63 4.67
N PHE A 32 -0.55 4.02 4.74
CA PHE A 32 -0.37 2.58 4.52
C PHE A 32 -0.84 1.75 5.72
N LYS A 33 -0.55 2.17 6.96
CA LYS A 33 -1.03 1.50 8.18
C LYS A 33 -2.56 1.40 8.19
N TYR A 34 -3.25 2.50 7.89
CA TYR A 34 -4.70 2.54 7.77
C TYR A 34 -5.23 1.49 6.79
N ARG A 35 -4.72 1.48 5.54
CA ARG A 35 -5.19 0.55 4.49
C ARG A 35 -4.86 -0.91 4.80
N LEU A 36 -3.63 -1.17 5.26
CA LEU A 36 -3.16 -2.54 5.49
C LEU A 36 -3.79 -3.17 6.73
N LEU A 37 -4.15 -2.39 7.76
CA LEU A 37 -4.87 -2.91 8.92
C LEU A 37 -6.25 -3.43 8.52
N ARG A 38 -6.97 -2.71 7.67
CA ARG A 38 -8.29 -3.14 7.17
C ARG A 38 -8.17 -4.44 6.37
N ALA A 39 -7.17 -4.53 5.49
CA ALA A 39 -6.89 -5.75 4.75
C ALA A 39 -6.47 -6.92 5.64
N ALA A 40 -5.68 -6.67 6.70
CA ALA A 40 -5.26 -7.69 7.65
C ALA A 40 -6.43 -8.24 8.49
N ARG A 41 -7.35 -7.37 8.95
CA ARG A 41 -8.59 -7.77 9.61
C ARG A 41 -9.45 -8.65 8.71
N TYR A 42 -9.66 -8.21 7.48
CA TYR A 42 -10.39 -9.01 6.49
C TYR A 42 -9.72 -10.38 6.27
N ALA A 43 -8.39 -10.42 6.15
CA ALA A 43 -7.64 -11.66 5.99
C ALA A 43 -7.89 -12.63 7.15
N ALA A 44 -7.75 -12.14 8.39
CA ALA A 44 -7.97 -12.94 9.61
C ALA A 44 -9.41 -13.46 9.71
N GLU A 45 -10.41 -12.59 9.50
CA GLU A 45 -11.84 -12.94 9.58
C GLU A 45 -12.25 -13.99 8.55
N ASN A 46 -11.53 -14.10 7.43
CA ASN A 46 -11.85 -14.99 6.32
C ASN A 46 -10.86 -16.17 6.18
N GLY A 47 -9.97 -16.38 7.15
CA GLY A 47 -9.06 -17.52 7.18
C GLY A 47 -7.92 -17.47 6.16
N PHE A 48 -7.53 -16.28 5.69
CA PHE A 48 -6.33 -16.09 4.89
C PHE A 48 -5.11 -15.94 5.79
N ASP A 49 -4.04 -16.68 5.50
CA ASP A 49 -2.84 -16.74 6.37
C ASP A 49 -1.74 -15.73 6.01
N THR A 50 -1.84 -15.08 4.85
CA THR A 50 -0.76 -14.27 4.28
C THR A 50 -1.32 -13.02 3.63
N LEU A 51 -0.70 -11.87 3.92
CA LEU A 51 -1.02 -10.59 3.31
C LEU A 51 0.19 -10.00 2.58
N THR A 52 -0.04 -9.43 1.39
CA THR A 52 0.92 -8.59 0.68
C THR A 52 0.17 -7.46 -0.04
N THR A 53 0.89 -6.60 -0.76
CA THR A 53 0.27 -5.44 -1.42
C THR A 53 0.95 -5.04 -2.73
N THR A 54 0.15 -4.51 -3.66
CA THR A 54 0.65 -3.87 -4.88
C THR A 54 1.42 -2.58 -4.59
N LEU A 55 1.26 -1.94 -3.42
CA LEU A 55 2.05 -0.77 -3.01
C LEU A 55 3.56 -1.05 -3.08
N ALA A 56 3.98 -2.28 -2.78
CA ALA A 56 5.39 -2.71 -2.79
C ALA A 56 6.00 -2.77 -4.20
N SER A 57 5.19 -2.80 -5.26
CA SER A 57 5.66 -2.74 -6.66
C SER A 57 5.98 -1.33 -7.17
N SER A 58 5.46 -0.28 -6.53
CA SER A 58 5.57 1.10 -7.02
C SER A 58 6.93 1.71 -6.69
N ARG A 59 7.66 2.25 -7.67
CA ARG A 59 8.89 3.03 -7.43
C ARG A 59 8.63 4.35 -6.69
N TRP A 60 7.39 4.82 -6.69
CA TRP A 60 6.98 6.09 -6.08
C TRP A 60 6.75 5.98 -4.58
N LYS A 61 6.63 4.76 -4.05
CA LYS A 61 6.42 4.50 -2.63
C LYS A 61 7.74 4.09 -1.97
N ASN A 62 7.97 4.48 -0.72
CA ASN A 62 9.07 3.93 0.06
C ASN A 62 8.73 2.48 0.46
N LEU A 63 9.54 1.52 0.02
CA LEU A 63 9.26 0.09 0.28
C LEU A 63 9.37 -0.24 1.77
N ASP A 64 10.27 0.41 2.49
CA ASP A 64 10.48 0.17 3.91
C ASP A 64 9.26 0.65 4.71
N GLN A 65 8.67 1.79 4.34
CA GLN A 65 7.41 2.26 4.94
C GLN A 65 6.24 1.29 4.65
N VAL A 66 6.17 0.74 3.44
CA VAL A 66 5.14 -0.27 3.09
C VAL A 66 5.33 -1.53 3.93
N ASN A 67 6.56 -2.01 4.05
CA ASN A 67 6.88 -3.21 4.82
C ASN A 67 6.70 -3.00 6.33
N GLU A 68 7.03 -1.81 6.85
CA GLU A 68 6.76 -1.43 8.23
C GLU A 68 5.26 -1.44 8.51
N ALA A 69 4.47 -0.78 7.65
CA ALA A 69 3.02 -0.74 7.79
C ALA A 69 2.38 -2.14 7.71
N GLY A 70 2.86 -2.99 6.80
CA GLY A 70 2.36 -4.35 6.63
C GLY A 70 2.66 -5.26 7.82
N ARG A 71 3.89 -5.23 8.34
CA ARG A 71 4.26 -5.94 9.58
C ARG A 71 3.45 -5.44 10.77
N TRP A 72 3.33 -4.13 10.92
CA TRP A 72 2.54 -3.53 11.99
C TRP A 72 1.06 -3.97 11.93
N ALA A 73 0.46 -3.97 10.74
CA ALA A 73 -0.93 -4.35 10.52
C ALA A 73 -1.20 -5.82 10.81
N CYS A 74 -0.35 -6.73 10.30
CA CYS A 74 -0.48 -8.15 10.54
C CYS A 74 -0.28 -8.50 12.03
N ALA A 75 0.56 -7.74 12.75
CA ALA A 75 0.71 -7.91 14.20
C ALA A 75 -0.52 -7.48 15.02
N GLN A 76 -1.52 -6.81 14.42
CA GLN A 76 -2.77 -6.46 15.10
C GLN A 76 -3.84 -7.57 15.03
N VAL A 77 -3.57 -8.66 14.32
CA VAL A 77 -4.53 -9.75 14.09
C VAL A 77 -3.82 -11.09 14.27
N GLU A 78 -4.59 -12.14 14.57
CA GLU A 78 -4.06 -13.48 14.69
C GLU A 78 -4.10 -14.21 13.34
N GLY A 79 -3.11 -15.08 13.11
CA GLY A 79 -3.09 -15.99 11.95
C GLY A 79 -2.66 -15.38 10.61
N VAL A 80 -2.37 -14.09 10.53
CA VAL A 80 -1.96 -13.42 9.28
C VAL A 80 -0.48 -13.05 9.31
N THR A 81 0.28 -13.49 8.30
CA THR A 81 1.70 -13.17 8.13
C THR A 81 1.89 -12.14 7.03
N TRP A 82 2.77 -11.17 7.26
CA TRP A 82 3.17 -10.21 6.23
C TRP A 82 4.20 -10.82 5.28
N TRP A 83 3.91 -10.78 3.97
CA TRP A 83 4.87 -11.16 2.93
C TRP A 83 5.53 -9.93 2.32
N ASP A 84 6.72 -9.59 2.81
CA ASP A 84 7.53 -8.41 2.47
C ASP A 84 8.30 -8.52 1.14
N ARG A 85 7.72 -9.24 0.17
CA ARG A 85 8.36 -9.47 -1.13
C ARG A 85 8.65 -8.15 -1.85
N ASN A 86 9.90 -7.97 -2.26
CA ASN A 86 10.28 -6.86 -3.12
C ASN A 86 9.88 -7.13 -4.59
N TRP A 87 8.68 -6.67 -4.96
CA TRP A 87 8.12 -6.76 -6.32
C TRP A 87 8.80 -5.84 -7.34
N ARG A 88 9.89 -5.14 -6.97
CA ARG A 88 10.67 -4.28 -7.87
C ARG A 88 11.89 -5.00 -8.46
N LYS A 89 12.15 -6.23 -8.04
CA LYS A 89 13.30 -7.04 -8.48
C LYS A 89 12.86 -8.21 -9.37
N GLY A 90 13.82 -8.88 -10.00
CA GLY A 90 13.60 -10.10 -10.75
C GLY A 90 12.88 -9.92 -12.09
N GLY A 91 13.12 -8.80 -12.79
CA GLY A 91 12.54 -8.55 -14.12
C GLY A 91 11.12 -7.99 -14.11
N LEU A 92 10.48 -7.87 -12.93
CA LEU A 92 9.09 -7.44 -12.82
C LEU A 92 8.89 -5.96 -13.20
N GLN A 93 9.89 -5.11 -12.98
CA GLN A 93 9.83 -3.69 -13.38
C GLN A 93 9.93 -3.53 -14.88
N GLU A 94 10.80 -4.31 -15.51
CA GLU A 94 10.99 -4.38 -16.95
C GLU A 94 9.69 -4.88 -17.61
N ARG A 95 9.12 -5.97 -17.08
CA ARG A 95 7.84 -6.51 -17.56
C ARG A 95 6.71 -5.51 -17.41
N ARG A 96 6.62 -4.79 -16.29
CA ARG A 96 5.64 -3.71 -16.08
C ARG A 96 5.77 -2.63 -17.16
N ASN A 97 7.00 -2.17 -17.43
CA ASN A 97 7.23 -1.12 -18.42
C ASN A 97 6.91 -1.58 -19.85
N GLN A 98 7.15 -2.85 -20.16
CA GLN A 98 6.76 -3.45 -21.43
C GLN A 98 5.23 -3.43 -21.60
N ILE A 99 4.48 -3.94 -20.62
CA ILE A 99 3.01 -3.97 -20.66
C ILE A 99 2.42 -2.56 -20.81
N ILE A 100 2.96 -1.58 -20.08
CA ILE A 100 2.49 -0.17 -20.19
C ILE A 100 2.61 0.36 -21.63
N LYS A 101 3.70 0.02 -22.33
CA LYS A 101 3.92 0.46 -23.72
C LYS A 101 3.06 -0.33 -24.71
N GLU A 102 2.97 -1.65 -24.54
CA GLU A 102 2.19 -2.54 -25.40
C GLU A 102 0.70 -2.18 -25.36
N GLU A 103 0.16 -1.91 -24.16
CA GLU A 103 -1.26 -1.65 -23.94
C GLU A 103 -1.63 -0.16 -23.94
N ASN A 104 -0.64 0.73 -24.16
CA ASN A 104 -0.80 2.18 -24.09
C ASN A 104 -1.50 2.66 -22.79
N PHE A 105 -1.12 2.07 -21.66
CA PHE A 105 -1.71 2.42 -20.36
C PHE A 105 -1.18 3.74 -19.84
N TYR A 106 -2.06 4.50 -19.19
CA TYR A 106 -1.64 5.62 -18.35
C TYR A 106 -0.71 5.14 -17.23
N ASN A 107 0.45 5.77 -17.11
CA ASN A 107 1.46 5.44 -16.11
C ASN A 107 1.57 6.55 -15.06
N GLN A 108 0.89 6.35 -13.93
CA GLN A 108 0.94 7.29 -12.81
C GLN A 108 2.34 7.34 -12.17
N LEU A 109 2.87 8.56 -11.99
CA LEU A 109 4.21 8.81 -11.46
C LEU A 109 4.24 9.44 -10.05
N PHE A 110 3.18 9.25 -9.28
CA PHE A 110 2.98 9.81 -7.93
C PHE A 110 2.12 8.87 -7.07
N CYS A 111 1.97 9.14 -5.77
CA CYS A 111 1.23 8.23 -4.88
C CYS A 111 -0.26 8.10 -5.21
N GLY A 112 -0.93 9.22 -5.51
CA GLY A 112 -2.33 9.29 -5.93
C GLY A 112 -3.33 9.75 -4.85
N CYS A 113 -2.86 10.09 -3.65
CA CYS A 113 -3.71 10.73 -2.63
C CYS A 113 -3.84 12.24 -2.89
N GLU A 114 -4.82 12.89 -2.26
CA GLU A 114 -5.08 14.34 -2.41
C GLU A 114 -3.89 15.23 -1.98
N PHE A 115 -2.94 14.68 -1.22
CA PHE A 115 -1.70 15.34 -0.78
C PHE A 115 -0.48 14.97 -1.64
N SER A 116 -0.67 14.33 -2.78
CA SER A 116 0.45 14.01 -3.69
C SER A 116 0.82 15.29 -4.44
N GLN A 117 2.08 15.71 -4.37
CA GLN A 117 2.65 16.83 -5.12
C GLN A 117 3.81 16.33 -5.97
#